data_AF-A0AAV6SG70-F1
#
_entry.id   AF-A0AAV6SG70-F1
#
_cell.length_a   1.000
_cell.length_b   1.000
_cell.length_c   1.000
_cell.angle_alpha   90.00
_cell.angle_beta   90.00
_cell.angle_gamma   90.00
#
_symmetry.space_group_name_H-M   'P 1'
#
loop_
_entity.id
_entity.type
_entity.pdbx_description
1 polymer ?
#
loop_
_entity_poly.entity_id
_entity_poly.type
_entity_poly.pdbx_seq_one_letter_code
_entity_poly.pdbx_strand_id
1 'polypeptide(L)'
;MMEKVLGPIPSHLLKQTRKQHYVHNERLNWDESSSSDDYIGKHCKPLTCMQRKSEEEQQLLDLVACMLEYDVCRRITLEEALWHPFFSPVRAQKQRTLS
;
A
#
# COMPACT_ATOMS: atom_id res chain seq x y z
N MET A 1 -4.55 8.89 7.67
CA MET A 1 -3.75 7.66 7.88
C MET A 1 -3.27 7.06 6.57
N MET A 2 -4.15 6.54 5.72
CA MET A 2 -3.73 5.90 4.44
C MET A 2 -2.87 6.83 3.59
N GLU A 3 -3.26 8.10 3.42
CA GLU A 3 -2.45 9.05 2.63
C GLU A 3 -1.04 9.30 3.20
N LYS A 4 -0.85 9.16 4.51
CA LYS A 4 0.46 9.27 5.15
C LYS A 4 1.34 8.03 4.93
N VAL A 5 0.73 6.85 4.82
CA VAL A 5 1.43 5.56 4.66
C VAL A 5 1.70 5.24 3.19
N LEU A 6 0.70 5.45 2.32
CA LEU A 6 0.68 4.99 0.93
C LEU A 6 0.81 6.14 -0.09
N GLY A 7 0.74 7.39 0.36
CA GLY A 7 0.66 8.56 -0.52
C GLY A 7 -0.79 8.93 -0.89
N PRO A 8 -0.97 10.02 -1.66
CA PRO A 8 -2.28 10.63 -1.91
C PRO A 8 -3.24 9.67 -2.62
N ILE A 9 -4.53 9.75 -2.28
CA ILE A 9 -5.56 8.99 -3.00
C ILE A 9 -5.70 9.58 -4.41
N PRO A 10 -5.71 8.74 -5.47
CA PRO A 10 -5.94 9.21 -6.82
C PRO A 10 -7.24 10.00 -6.97
N SER A 11 -7.18 11.16 -7.62
CA SER A 11 -8.31 12.10 -7.69
C SER A 11 -9.53 11.51 -8.40
N HIS A 12 -9.35 10.59 -9.36
CA HIS A 12 -10.47 9.91 -10.01
C HIS A 12 -11.31 9.08 -9.04
N LEU A 13 -10.68 8.43 -8.05
CA LEU A 13 -11.39 7.67 -7.01
C LEU A 13 -12.17 8.62 -6.08
N LEU A 14 -11.58 9.77 -5.73
CA LEU A 14 -12.24 10.79 -4.93
C LEU A 14 -13.43 11.43 -5.67
N LYS A 15 -13.38 11.54 -7.00
CA LYS A 15 -14.53 11.98 -7.82
C LYS A 15 -15.65 10.96 -7.88
N GLN A 16 -15.31 9.67 -7.89
CA GLN A 16 -16.28 8.56 -8.03
C GLN A 16 -17.01 8.20 -6.73
N THR A 17 -16.45 8.54 -5.56
CA THR A 17 -17.03 8.15 -4.28
C THR A 17 -18.41 8.78 -4.03
N ARG A 18 -19.31 8.04 -3.40
CA ARG A 18 -20.60 8.60 -2.91
C ARG A 18 -20.44 9.37 -1.59
N LYS A 19 -19.27 9.28 -0.95
CA LYS A 19 -18.98 9.89 0.36
C LYS A 19 -18.33 11.28 0.20
N GLN A 20 -18.99 12.16 -0.56
CA GLN A 20 -18.45 13.47 -0.94
C GLN A 20 -18.18 14.40 0.25
N HIS A 21 -18.81 14.19 1.41
CA HIS A 21 -18.55 14.99 2.61
C HIS A 21 -17.13 14.82 3.18
N TYR A 22 -16.41 13.75 2.80
CA TYR A 22 -14.98 13.57 3.12
C TYR A 22 -14.05 14.19 2.06
N VAL A 23 -14.58 14.84 1.02
CA VAL A 23 -13.80 15.32 -0.13
C VAL A 23 -14.02 16.81 -0.33
N HIS A 24 -12.92 17.56 -0.48
CA HIS A 24 -12.95 18.97 -0.85
C HIS A 24 -11.82 19.25 -1.84
N ASN A 25 -12.13 19.91 -2.97
CA ASN A 25 -11.16 20.20 -4.05
C ASN A 25 -10.35 18.97 -4.49
N GLU A 26 -11.02 17.83 -4.69
CA GLU A 26 -10.40 16.57 -5.11
C GLU A 26 -9.33 16.03 -4.13
N ARG A 27 -9.41 16.43 -2.86
CA ARG A 27 -8.56 15.96 -1.76
C ARG A 27 -9.42 15.55 -0.56
N LEU A 28 -8.85 14.79 0.36
CA LEU A 28 -9.52 14.51 1.63
C LEU A 28 -9.74 15.81 2.41
N ASN A 29 -10.99 16.03 2.81
CA ASN A 29 -11.38 17.11 3.70
C ASN A 29 -11.06 16.68 5.14
N TRP A 30 -9.81 16.89 5.55
CA TRP A 30 -9.30 16.55 6.87
C TRP A 30 -8.64 17.77 7.51
N ASP A 31 -8.92 17.98 8.80
CA ASP A 31 -8.32 19.08 9.56
C ASP A 31 -6.94 18.67 10.09
N GLU A 32 -5.90 19.18 9.43
CA GLU A 32 -4.49 18.97 9.78
C GLU A 32 -4.10 19.58 11.14
N SER A 33 -4.94 20.44 11.73
CA SER A 33 -4.69 21.07 13.04
C SER A 33 -5.30 20.32 14.22
N SER A 34 -6.02 19.21 13.95
CA SER A 34 -6.67 18.42 14.99
C SER A 34 -5.66 17.55 15.79
N SER A 35 -5.97 17.26 17.05
CA SER A 35 -5.18 16.31 17.88
C SER A 35 -5.05 14.91 17.26
N SER A 36 -5.98 14.55 16.37
CA SER A 36 -5.91 13.31 15.60
C SER A 36 -4.83 13.35 14.52
N ASP A 37 -4.51 14.51 13.95
CA ASP A 37 -3.46 14.62 12.94
C ASP A 37 -2.06 14.47 13.53
N ASP A 38 -1.80 15.03 14.72
CA ASP A 38 -0.53 14.83 15.44
C ASP A 38 -0.29 13.33 15.74
N TYR A 39 -1.34 12.64 16.22
CA TYR A 39 -1.28 11.20 16.47
C TYR A 39 -0.96 10.42 15.18
N ILE A 40 -1.68 10.71 14.09
CA ILE A 40 -1.45 10.06 12.80
C ILE A 40 -0.05 10.38 12.28
N GLY A 41 0.41 11.62 12.34
CA GLY A 41 1.74 12.04 11.90
C GLY A 41 2.86 11.35 12.68
N LYS A 42 2.64 11.10 13.98
CA LYS A 42 3.58 10.38 14.84
C LYS A 42 3.61 8.88 14.54
N HIS A 43 2.46 8.24 14.34
CA HIS A 43 2.34 6.78 14.29
C HIS A 43 2.23 6.18 12.89
N CYS A 44 1.84 6.97 11.89
CA CYS A 44 1.65 6.52 10.51
C CYS A 44 2.75 7.11 9.63
N LYS A 45 3.77 6.29 9.35
CA LYS A 45 4.90 6.68 8.51
C LYS A 45 4.77 6.09 7.10
N PRO A 46 5.36 6.74 6.07
CA PRO A 46 5.38 6.21 4.73
C PRO A 46 5.94 4.79 4.69
N LEU A 47 5.32 3.89 3.93
CA LEU A 47 5.81 2.53 3.76
C LEU A 47 7.26 2.51 3.24
N THR A 48 7.62 3.51 2.43
CA THR A 48 8.96 3.72 1.88
C THR A 48 10.04 4.04 2.91
N CYS A 49 9.68 4.53 4.10
CA CYS A 49 10.65 4.85 5.15
C CYS A 49 10.96 3.66 6.07
N MET A 50 10.26 2.54 5.91
CA MET A 50 10.58 1.32 6.65
C MET A 50 11.97 0.83 6.21
N GLN A 51 12.88 0.62 7.17
CA GLN A 51 14.23 0.17 6.88
C GLN A 51 14.19 -1.23 6.25
N ARG A 52 14.83 -1.35 5.09
CA ARG A 52 15.07 -2.63 4.40
C ARG A 52 16.50 -3.05 4.70
N LYS A 53 16.67 -4.13 5.46
CA LYS A 53 17.97 -4.71 5.84
C LYS A 53 18.37 -5.85 4.92
N SER A 54 17.42 -6.42 4.18
CA SER A 54 17.65 -7.48 3.21
C SER A 54 16.81 -7.29 1.94
N GLU A 55 17.21 -7.99 0.88
CA GLU A 55 16.44 -8.10 -0.37
C GLU A 55 15.06 -8.75 -0.12
N GLU A 56 14.98 -9.71 0.81
CA GLU A 56 13.71 -10.34 1.19
C GLU A 56 12.73 -9.35 1.82
N GLU A 57 13.20 -8.51 2.76
CA GLU A 57 12.38 -7.46 3.36
C GLU A 57 11.96 -6.41 2.32
N GLN A 58 12.83 -6.10 1.36
CA GLN A 58 12.49 -5.22 0.24
C GLN A 58 11.36 -5.81 -0.61
N GLN A 59 11.48 -7.08 -1.01
CA GLN A 59 10.48 -7.76 -1.82
C GLN A 59 9.16 -7.96 -1.05
N LEU A 60 9.21 -8.13 0.27
CA LEU A 60 8.00 -8.17 1.10
C LEU A 60 7.28 -6.83 1.09
N LEU A 61 8.00 -5.73 1.34
CA LEU A 61 7.40 -4.39 1.35
C LEU A 61 6.89 -3.97 -0.03
N ASP A 62 7.58 -4.39 -1.11
CA ASP A 62 7.13 -4.19 -2.48
C ASP A 62 5.80 -4.92 -2.74
N LEU A 63 5.71 -6.21 -2.37
CA LEU A 63 4.47 -6.97 -2.47
C LEU A 63 3.32 -6.33 -1.69
N VAL A 64 3.59 -5.89 -0.45
CA VAL A 64 2.60 -5.21 0.40
C VAL A 64 2.16 -3.89 -0.24
N ALA A 65 3.07 -3.13 -0.84
CA ALA A 65 2.73 -1.90 -1.56
C ALA A 65 1.79 -2.19 -2.74
N CYS A 66 2.09 -3.21 -3.55
CA CYS A 66 1.24 -3.65 -4.66
C CYS A 66 -0.15 -4.11 -4.20
N MET A 67 -0.24 -4.77 -3.04
CA MET A 67 -1.51 -5.21 -2.44
C MET A 67 -2.34 -4.04 -1.86
N LEU A 68 -1.68 -2.95 -1.46
CA LEU A 68 -2.32 -1.78 -0.85
C LEU A 68 -2.60 -0.64 -1.83
N GLU A 69 -2.39 -0.85 -3.13
CA GLU A 69 -2.74 0.10 -4.19
C GLU A 69 -4.22 0.52 -4.08
N TYR A 70 -4.49 1.83 -4.19
CA TYR A 70 -5.84 2.36 -4.00
C TYR A 70 -6.76 1.96 -5.14
N ASP A 71 -6.25 2.06 -6.37
CA ASP A 71 -7.01 1.73 -7.56
C ASP A 71 -7.10 0.21 -7.71
N VAL A 72 -8.32 -0.32 -7.58
CA VAL A 72 -8.60 -1.76 -7.68
C VAL A 72 -8.21 -2.31 -9.05
N CYS A 73 -8.27 -1.50 -10.11
CA CYS A 73 -7.85 -1.90 -11.45
C CYS A 73 -6.32 -2.03 -11.59
N ARG A 74 -5.55 -1.45 -10.65
CA ARG A 74 -4.08 -1.49 -10.63
C ARG A 74 -3.52 -2.37 -9.51
N ARG A 75 -4.34 -2.66 -8.49
CA ARG A 75 -3.97 -3.51 -7.37
C ARG A 75 -3.68 -4.92 -7.83
N ILE A 76 -2.58 -5.48 -7.34
CA ILE A 76 -2.20 -6.85 -7.64
C ILE A 76 -3.29 -7.83 -7.22
N THR A 77 -3.59 -8.80 -8.08
CA THR A 77 -4.45 -9.93 -7.76
C THR A 77 -3.71 -10.96 -6.91
N LEU A 78 -4.45 -11.86 -6.26
CA LEU A 78 -3.82 -12.97 -5.54
C LEU A 78 -3.04 -13.90 -6.48
N GLU A 79 -3.53 -14.09 -7.71
CA GLU A 79 -2.84 -14.89 -8.74
C GLU A 79 -1.50 -14.28 -9.11
N GLU A 80 -1.45 -12.98 -9.42
CA GLU A 80 -0.19 -12.26 -9.71
C GLU A 80 0.74 -12.24 -8.49
N ALA A 81 0.19 -12.08 -7.28
CA ALA A 81 0.96 -12.08 -6.05
C ALA A 81 1.71 -13.40 -5.82
N LEU A 82 1.12 -14.55 -6.19
CA LEU A 82 1.80 -15.84 -6.11
C LEU A 82 3.06 -15.93 -6.99
N TRP A 83 3.14 -15.09 -8.04
CA TRP A 83 4.28 -14.99 -8.95
C TRP A 83 5.28 -13.90 -8.58
N HIS A 84 5.01 -13.11 -7.53
CA HIS A 84 5.90 -12.05 -7.05
C HIS A 84 7.31 -12.59 -6.69
N PRO A 85 8.39 -11.81 -6.89
CA PRO A 85 9.75 -12.20 -6.54
C PRO A 85 9.93 -12.68 -5.09
N PHE A 86 9.17 -12.10 -4.15
CA PHE A 86 9.13 -12.51 -2.74
C PHE A 86 8.92 -14.02 -2.55
N PHE A 87 8.08 -14.65 -3.38
CA PHE A 87 7.80 -16.10 -3.29
C PHE A 87 8.70 -16.96 -4.18
N SER A 88 9.68 -16.38 -4.88
CA SER A 88 10.62 -17.14 -5.74
C SER A 88 11.35 -18.26 -4.99
N PRO A 89 11.86 -18.06 -3.75
CA PRO A 89 12.55 -19.12 -3.02
C PRO A 89 11.65 -20.33 -2.74
N VAL A 90 10.39 -20.09 -2.38
CA VAL A 90 9.39 -21.13 -2.09
C VAL A 90 9.04 -21.91 -3.35
N ARG A 91 8.88 -21.23 -4.49
CA ARG A 91 8.61 -21.88 -5.78
C ARG A 91 9.78 -22.76 -6.23
N ALA A 92 11.02 -22.29 -6.07
CA ALA A 92 12.21 -23.04 -6.41
C ALA A 92 12.39 -24.30 -5.54
N GLN A 93 12.04 -24.23 -4.25
CA GLN A 93 12.06 -25.39 -3.36
C GLN A 93 11.03 -26.46 -3.75
N LYS A 94 9.80 -26.05 -4.08
CA LYS A 94 8.73 -26.99 -4.50
C LYS A 94 9.08 -27.76 -5.78
N GLN A 95 9.84 -27.16 -6.69
CA GLN A 95 10.30 -27.83 -7.91
C GLN A 95 11.35 -28.92 -7.63
N ARG A 96 12.16 -28.76 -6.57
CA ARG A 96 13.20 -29.73 -6.19
C ARG A 96 12.66 -30.94 -5.43
N THR A 97 11.53 -30.82 -4.75
CA THR A 97 10.87 -31.94 -4.05
C THR A 97 9.98 -32.79 -4.94
N LEU A 98 9.70 -32.34 -6.16
CA LEU A 98 8.90 -33.06 -7.17
C LEU A 98 9.75 -33.73 -8.26
N SER A 99 11.08 -33.53 -8.24
CA SER A 99 12.08 -34.19 -9.07
C SER A 99 12.81 -35.26 -8.29
#